data_AF-A0A3A6PVN9-F1
#
_entry.id   AF-A0A3A6PVN9-F1
#
_cell.length_a   1.000
_cell.length_b   1.000
_cell.length_c   1.000
_cell.angle_alpha   90.00
_cell.angle_beta   90.00
_cell.angle_gamma   90.00
#
_symmetry.space_group_name_H-M   'P 1'
#
loop_
_entity.id
_entity.type
_entity.pdbx_description
1 polymer ?
#
loop_
_entity_poly.entity_id
_entity_poly.type
_entity_poly.pdbx_seq_one_letter_code
_entity_poly.pdbx_strand_id
1 'polypeptide(L)' 'GLAGEITATIQEEALYYQEAPINRVTGFDVPYPLYALEDYYLPEDTRIEDAIRETCGV' A
#
# COMPACT_ATOMS: atom_id res chain seq x y z
N GLY A 1 -6.76 -8.24 3.22
CA GLY A 1 -5.70 -9.06 2.56
C GLY A 1 -4.44 -9.07 3.42
N LEU A 2 -3.41 -9.82 2.99
CA LEU A 2 -2.17 -10.06 3.77
C LEU A 2 -1.49 -8.79 4.30
N ALA A 3 -1.54 -7.69 3.56
CA ALA A 3 -0.96 -6.41 3.99
C ALA A 3 -1.55 -5.88 5.32
N GLY A 4 -2.79 -6.28 5.68
CA GLY A 4 -3.39 -5.95 6.97
C GLY A 4 -2.67 -6.64 8.14
N GLU A 5 -2.39 -7.94 8.01
CA GLU A 5 -1.61 -8.70 9.00
C GLU A 5 -0.19 -8.16 9.12
N ILE A 6 0.48 -7.90 7.99
CA ILE A 6 1.83 -7.30 7.98
C ILE A 6 1.83 -5.98 8.75
N THR A 7 0.83 -5.12 8.52
CA THR A 7 0.72 -3.84 9.22
C THR A 7 0.47 -4.04 10.71
N ALA A 8 -0.41 -4.97 11.09
CA ALA A 8 -0.68 -5.27 12.49
C ALA A 8 0.57 -5.76 13.22
N THR A 9 1.34 -6.67 12.62
CA THR A 9 2.60 -7.16 13.20
C THR A 9 3.64 -6.04 13.35
N ILE A 10 3.81 -5.17 12.34
CA ILE A 10 4.75 -4.04 12.45
C ILE A 10 4.29 -3.06 13.54
N GLN A 11 2.99 -2.81 13.67
CA GLN A 11 2.47 -1.96 14.74
C GLN A 11 2.65 -2.59 16.12
N GLU A 12 2.51 -3.90 16.26
CA GLU A 12 2.75 -4.60 17.54
C GLU A 12 4.23 -4.57 17.94
N GLU A 13 5.13 -4.86 17.01
CA GLU A 13 6.55 -5.08 17.30
C GLU A 13 7.41 -3.80 17.22
N ALA A 14 6.98 -2.79 16.46
CA ALA A 14 7.82 -1.66 16.09
C ALA A 14 7.13 -0.27 16.15
N LEU A 15 6.01 -0.12 16.86
CA LEU A 15 5.30 1.17 16.99
C LEU A 15 6.22 2.34 17.35
N TYR A 16 7.08 2.17 18.36
CA TYR A 16 7.91 3.26 18.88
C TYR A 16 9.10 3.63 17.97
N TYR A 17 9.38 2.84 16.93
CA TYR A 17 10.46 3.10 15.97
C TYR A 17 9.95 3.69 14.65
N GLN A 18 8.63 3.85 14.49
CA GLN A 18 8.05 4.38 13.26
C GLN A 18 8.16 5.91 13.22
N GLU A 19 8.92 6.41 12.24
CA GLU A 19 9.05 7.84 11.94
C GLU A 19 7.93 8.36 11.02
N ALA A 20 7.14 7.46 10.43
CA ALA A 20 6.06 7.76 9.50
C ALA A 20 4.96 6.69 9.58
N PRO A 21 3.71 7.01 9.21
CA PRO A 21 2.63 6.02 9.15
C PRO A 21 2.89 4.95 8.08
N ILE A 22 2.42 3.73 8.33
CA ILE A 22 2.48 2.63 7.36
C ILE A 22 1.42 2.85 6.28
N ASN A 23 1.86 3.10 5.05
CA ASN A 23 1.02 3.13 3.86
C ASN A 23 0.96 1.76 3.17
N ARG A 24 -0.18 1.47 2.53
CA ARG A 24 -0.40 0.21 1.80
C ARG A 24 -0.92 0.49 0.39
N VAL A 25 -0.15 0.11 -0.62
CA VAL A 25 -0.56 0.19 -2.02
C VAL A 25 -1.02 -1.20 -2.46
N THR A 26 -2.33 -1.37 -2.67
CA THR A 26 -2.94 -2.65 -3.06
C THR A 26 -3.90 -2.46 -4.22
N GLY A 27 -4.39 -3.59 -4.79
CA GLY A 27 -5.59 -3.57 -5.61
C GLY A 27 -6.79 -2.99 -4.86
N PHE A 28 -7.77 -2.51 -5.61
CA PHE A 28 -8.99 -1.94 -5.06
C PHE A 28 -9.90 -3.03 -4.49
N ASP A 29 -10.79 -2.66 -3.57
CA ASP A 29 -11.77 -3.57 -2.98
C ASP A 29 -12.97 -3.78 -3.92
N VAL A 30 -12.67 -4.30 -5.12
CA VAL A 30 -13.62 -4.62 -6.18
C VAL A 30 -13.18 -5.94 -6.85
N PRO A 31 -14.08 -6.66 -7.54
CA PRO A 31 -13.68 -7.82 -8.31
C PRO A 31 -12.58 -7.47 -9.32
N TYR A 32 -11.70 -8.44 -9.59
CA TYR A 32 -10.65 -8.27 -10.60
C TYR A 32 -11.28 -7.91 -11.96
N PRO A 33 -10.79 -6.86 -12.63
CA PRO A 33 -11.42 -6.39 -13.85
C PRO A 33 -11.09 -7.29 -15.04
N LEU A 34 -11.74 -7.00 -16.16
CA LEU A 34 -11.30 -7.52 -17.46
C LEU A 34 -9.99 -6.86 -17.88
N TYR A 35 -9.24 -7.52 -18.76
CA TYR A 35 -7.92 -7.12 -19.25
C TYR A 35 -7.80 -5.62 -19.62
N ALA A 36 -8.84 -5.05 -20.23
CA ALA A 36 -8.84 -3.65 -20.65
C ALA A 36 -8.68 -2.62 -19.51
N LEU A 37 -8.89 -3.04 -18.25
CA LEU A 37 -8.76 -2.17 -17.06
C LEU A 37 -7.71 -2.70 -16.06
N GLU A 38 -6.92 -3.69 -16.44
CA GLU A 38 -5.92 -4.32 -15.57
C GLU A 38 -4.89 -3.31 -15.07
N ASP A 39 -4.29 -2.53 -15.98
CA ASP A 39 -3.31 -1.48 -15.68
C ASP A 39 -3.87 -0.40 -14.71
N TYR A 40 -5.19 -0.18 -14.72
CA TYR A 40 -5.82 0.78 -13.82
C TYR A 40 -6.08 0.19 -12.44
N TYR A 41 -6.27 -1.13 -12.34
CA TYR A 41 -6.56 -1.81 -11.08
C TYR A 41 -5.29 -2.17 -10.33
N LEU A 42 -4.26 -2.62 -11.05
CA LEU A 42 -2.99 -3.02 -10.46
C LEU A 42 -2.30 -1.82 -9.78
N PRO A 43 -1.56 -2.08 -8.68
CA PRO A 43 -0.75 -1.06 -8.04
C PRO A 43 0.51 -0.82 -8.88
N GLU A 44 0.35 -0.07 -9.97
CA GLU A 44 1.44 0.32 -10.88
C GLU A 44 2.51 1.16 -10.19
N ASP A 45 3.67 1.24 -10.85
CA ASP A 45 4.86 1.97 -10.40
C ASP A 45 4.57 3.41 -9.93
N THR A 46 3.75 4.15 -10.67
CA THR A 46 3.33 5.52 -10.33
C THR A 46 2.62 5.59 -8.97
N ARG A 47 1.70 4.67 -8.67
CA ARG A 47 0.98 4.61 -7.38
C ARG A 47 1.92 4.28 -6.23
N ILE A 48 2.93 3.44 -6.50
CA ILE A 48 3.95 3.07 -5.51
C ILE A 48 4.86 4.28 -5.24
N GLU A 49 5.30 4.98 -6.28
CA GLU A 49 6.14 6.16 -6.16
C GLU A 49 5.46 7.28 -5.36
N ASP A 50 4.19 7.58 -5.68
CA ASP A 50 3.41 8.59 -4.96
C ASP A 50 3.27 8.24 -3.47
N ALA A 51 3.00 6.98 -3.15
CA ALA A 51 2.90 6.53 -1.76
C ALA A 51 4.24 6.60 -1.01
N ILE A 52 5.37 6.33 -1.69
CA ILE A 52 6.71 6.51 -1.10
C ILE A 52 6.93 7.98 -0.76
N ARG A 53 6.64 8.88 -1.70
CA ARG A 53 6.78 10.33 -1.51
C ARG A 53 5.91 10.85 -0.37
N GLU A 54 4.64 10.44 -0.33
CA GLU A 54 3.71 10.75 0.75
C GLU A 54 4.24 10.27 2.12
N THR A 55 4.74 9.04 2.19
CA THR A 55 5.26 8.45 3.44
C THR A 55 6.53 9.17 3.91
N CYS A 56 7.41 9.56 2.99
CA CYS A 56 8.64 10.29 3.31
C CYS A 56 8.43 11.81 3.49
N GLY A 57 7.24 12.33 3.16
CA GLY A 57 6.93 13.76 3.23
C GLY A 57 7.72 14.62 2.23
N VAL A 58 8.05 14.08 1.06
CA VAL A 58 8.86 14.73 0.00
C VAL A 58 8.08 14.97 -1.30
#